data_AF-A0A5S9MDE6-F1
#
_entry.id   AF-A0A5S9MDE6-F1
#
_cell.length_a   1.000
_cell.length_b   1.000
_cell.length_c   1.000
_cell.angle_alpha   90.00
_cell.angle_beta   90.00
_cell.angle_gamma   90.00
#
_symmetry.space_group_name_H-M   'P 1'
#
loop_
_entity.id
_entity.type
_entity.pdbx_description
1 polymer ?
#
loop_
_entity_poly.entity_id
_entity_poly.type
_entity_poly.pdbx_seq_one_letter_code
_entity_poly.pdbx_strand_id
1 'polypeptide(L)' 'MYETDLNVVKLNGYIFQHISLSENGVASVFIKREILESFQTTAQQASQLVGTLGNIAGIKAWVFLWKKKRSDSC' A
#
# COMPACT_ATOMS: atom_id res chain seq x y z
N MET A 1 -19.87 -10.64 -7.72
CA MET A 1 -19.68 -9.53 -6.76
C MET A 1 -18.25 -9.61 -6.26
N TYR A 2 -17.48 -8.52 -6.27
CA TYR A 2 -16.10 -8.53 -5.77
C TYR A 2 -16.13 -8.44 -4.25
N GLU A 3 -15.97 -9.57 -3.58
CA GLU A 3 -15.82 -9.62 -2.13
C GLU A 3 -14.37 -9.27 -1.79
N THR A 4 -14.18 -8.30 -0.90
CA THR A 4 -12.86 -7.85 -0.44
C THR A 4 -12.83 -7.94 1.07
N ASP A 5 -11.82 -8.63 1.61
CA ASP A 5 -11.63 -8.76 3.05
C ASP A 5 -11.62 -7.40 3.75
N LEU A 6 -12.29 -7.33 4.91
CA LEU A 6 -12.36 -6.12 5.74
C LEU A 6 -10.96 -5.59 6.08
N ASN A 7 -10.00 -6.49 6.26
CA ASN A 7 -8.60 -6.21 6.55
C ASN A 7 -7.92 -5.45 5.41
N VAL A 8 -8.21 -5.85 4.16
CA VAL A 8 -7.72 -5.20 2.95
C VAL A 8 -8.33 -3.82 2.79
N VAL A 9 -9.63 -3.68 3.05
CA VAL A 9 -10.32 -2.38 3.01
C VAL A 9 -9.72 -1.41 4.04
N LYS A 10 -9.47 -1.88 5.27
CA LYS A 10 -8.83 -1.07 6.32
C LYS A 10 -7.41 -0.63 5.92
N LEU A 11 -6.61 -1.54 5.38
CA LEU A 11 -5.28 -1.21 4.86
C LEU A 11 -5.37 -0.16 3.75
N ASN A 12 -6.32 -0.32 2.82
CA ASN A 12 -6.54 0.65 1.73
C ASN A 12 -6.88 2.04 2.28
N GLY A 13 -7.78 2.12 3.27
CA GLY A 13 -8.09 3.38 3.94
C GLY A 13 -6.88 4.01 4.63
N TYR A 14 -6.00 3.20 5.25
CA TYR A 14 -4.76 3.69 5.84
C TYR A 14 -3.80 4.26 4.78
N ILE A 15 -3.70 3.58 3.64
CA ILE A 15 -2.86 4.00 2.51
C ILE A 15 -3.28 5.37 1.99
N PHE A 16 -4.58 5.56 1.75
CA PHE A 16 -5.12 6.84 1.28
C PHE A 16 -4.91 7.97 2.30
N GLN A 17 -4.91 7.68 3.60
CA GLN A 17 -4.63 8.68 4.64
C GLN A 17 -3.16 9.07 4.71
N HIS A 18 -2.24 8.16 4.38
CA HIS A 18 -0.80 8.36 4.51
C HIS A 18 -0.07 8.55 3.17
N ILE A 19 -0.82 8.72 2.07
CA ILE A 19 -0.26 8.99 0.75
C ILE A 19 0.26 10.43 0.66
N SER A 20 1.49 10.56 0.21
CA SER A 20 2.08 11.86 -0.10
C SER A 20 2.07 12.04 -1.61
N LEU A 21 1.28 12.99 -2.09
CA LEU A 21 1.23 13.40 -3.50
C LEU A 21 2.13 14.61 -3.71
N SER A 22 3.13 14.45 -4.56
CA SER A 22 3.97 15.56 -5.03
C SER A 22 3.28 16.32 -6.15
N GLU A 23 3.59 17.62 -6.30
CA GLU A 23 3.07 18.47 -7.39
C GLU A 23 3.32 17.90 -8.80
N ASN A 24 4.35 17.08 -8.96
CA ASN A 24 4.67 16.39 -10.21
C ASN A 24 3.72 15.20 -10.53
N GLY A 25 2.71 14.95 -9.70
CA GLY A 25 1.78 13.83 -9.85
C GLY A 25 2.38 12.48 -9.40
N VAL A 26 3.40 12.52 -8.51
CA VAL A 26 4.02 11.31 -7.98
C VAL A 26 3.48 11.03 -6.59
N ALA A 27 2.86 9.88 -6.40
CA ALA A 27 2.43 9.42 -5.08
C ALA A 27 3.47 8.48 -4.46
N SER A 28 3.73 8.65 -3.17
CA SER A 28 4.57 7.71 -2.42
C SER A 28 3.90 7.32 -1.11
N VAL A 29 3.98 6.03 -0.80
CA VAL A 29 3.45 5.46 0.44
C VAL A 29 4.51 4.57 1.06
N PHE A 30 4.79 4.81 2.34
CA PHE A 30 5.68 3.98 3.14
C PHE A 30 4.88 3.18 4.16
N ILE A 31 4.91 1.85 4.03
CA ILE A 31 4.25 0.95 4.97
C ILE A 31 5.29 0.18 5.78
N LYS A 32 5.18 0.25 7.10
CA LYS A 32 6.01 -0.55 8.02
C LYS A 32 5.39 -1.94 8.19
N ARG A 33 6.23 -2.94 8.48
CA ARG A 33 5.77 -4.33 8.74
C ARG A 33 4.74 -4.40 9.87
N GLU A 34 4.93 -3.62 10.93
CA GLU A 34 4.01 -3.55 12.07
C GLU A 34 2.57 -3.22 11.66
N ILE A 35 2.41 -2.40 10.60
CA ILE A 35 1.10 -2.00 10.08
C ILE A 35 0.45 -3.15 9.32
N LEU A 36 1.23 -3.86 8.48
CA LEU A 36 0.75 -5.08 7.80
C LEU A 36 0.32 -6.14 8.82
N GLU A 37 1.10 -6.33 9.88
CA GLU A 37 0.78 -7.25 10.98
C GLU A 37 -0.46 -6.81 11.76
N SER A 38 -0.60 -5.51 12.07
CA SER A 38 -1.77 -4.95 12.75
C SER A 38 -3.06 -5.12 11.95
N PHE A 39 -2.98 -5.02 10.62
CA PHE A 39 -4.11 -5.29 9.73
C PHE A 39 -4.24 -6.77 9.34
N GLN A 40 -3.37 -7.66 9.82
CA GLN A 40 -3.31 -9.08 9.43
C GLN A 40 -3.34 -9.28 7.91
N THR A 41 -2.60 -8.43 7.18
CA THR A 41 -2.55 -8.44 5.72
C THR A 41 -1.18 -8.90 5.24
N THR A 42 -1.16 -9.61 4.12
CA THR A 42 0.09 -10.01 3.46
C THR A 42 0.55 -8.94 2.46
N ALA A 43 1.85 -8.92 2.18
CA ALA A 43 2.41 -8.03 1.16
C ALA A 43 1.75 -8.24 -0.22
N GLN A 44 1.30 -9.46 -0.50
CA GLN A 44 0.61 -9.81 -1.74
C GLN A 44 -0.74 -9.09 -1.88
N GLN A 45 -1.51 -8.96 -0.79
CA GLN A 45 -2.75 -8.17 -0.80
C GLN A 45 -2.46 -6.66 -0.87
N ALA A 46 -1.41 -6.18 -0.21
CA ALA A 46 -0.97 -4.80 -0.39
C ALA A 46 -0.59 -4.50 -1.85
N SER A 47 0.08 -5.43 -2.55
CA SER A 47 0.40 -5.29 -3.98
C SER A 47 -0.84 -5.22 -4.87
N GLN A 48 -1.96 -5.86 -4.49
CA GLN A 48 -3.22 -5.72 -5.23
C GLN A 48 -3.82 -4.31 -5.08
N LEU A 49 -3.65 -3.69 -3.91
CA LEU A 49 -4.10 -2.30 -3.65
C LEU A 49 -3.28 -1.25 -4.39
N VAL A 50 -2.04 -1.58 -4.77
CA VAL A 50 -1.21 -0.69 -5.60
C VAL A 50 -1.92 -0.34 -6.90
N GLY A 51 -2.68 -1.27 -7.50
CA GLY A 51 -3.42 -0.99 -8.73
C GLY A 51 -4.56 0.03 -8.58
N THR A 52 -5.16 0.14 -7.39
CA THR A 52 -6.31 1.04 -7.15
C THR A 52 -5.89 2.50 -7.03
N LEU A 53 -4.63 2.78 -6.66
CA LEU A 53 -4.08 4.13 -6.57
C LEU A 53 -3.90 4.79 -7.95
N GLY A 54 -3.78 4.00 -9.01
CA GLY A 54 -3.69 4.50 -10.38
C GLY A 54 -4.97 5.18 -10.89
N ASN A 55 -6.11 4.96 -10.24
CA ASN A 55 -7.37 5.61 -10.58
C ASN A 55 -7.53 7.02 -9.96
N ILE A 56 -6.55 7.50 -9.18
CA ILE A 56 -6.61 8.84 -8.60
C ILE A 56 -6.30 9.87 -9.70
N ALA A 57 -7.19 10.85 -9.87
CA ALA A 57 -7.01 11.92 -10.84
C ALA A 57 -5.74 12.73 -10.54
N GLY A 58 -4.87 12.91 -11.54
CA GLY A 58 -3.63 13.68 -11.43
C GLY A 58 -2.39 12.88 -11.00
N ILE A 59 -2.55 11.60 -10.64
CA ILE A 59 -1.40 10.71 -10.44
C ILE A 59 -0.84 10.26 -11.79
N LYS A 60 0.46 10.47 -11.97
CA LYS A 60 1.25 9.98 -13.10
C LYS A 60 2.02 8.71 -12.75
N ALA A 61 2.51 8.63 -11.52
CA ALA A 61 3.26 7.48 -11.02
C ALA A 61 3.06 7.33 -9.52
N TRP A 62 3.13 6.11 -9.02
CA TRP A 62 3.08 5.85 -7.59
C TRP A 62 4.07 4.76 -7.20
N VAL A 63 4.56 4.85 -5.96
CA VAL A 63 5.52 3.88 -5.41
C VAL A 63 5.07 3.40 -4.04
N PHE A 64 5.12 2.08 -3.88
CA PHE A 64 4.84 1.40 -2.62
C PHE A 64 6.14 0.86 -2.03
N LEU A 65 6.50 1.38 -0.86
CA LEU A 65 7.73 0.99 -0.19
C LEU A 65 7.36 0.30 1.12
N TRP A 66 7.78 -0.96 1.24
CA TRP A 66 7.69 -1.70 2.49
C TRP A 66 9.05 -2.24 2.89
N LYS A 67 9.28 -2.30 4.20
CA LYS A 67 10.52 -2.85 4.75
C LYS A 67 10.40 -4.36 4.90
N LYS A 68 11.01 -5.12 3.98
CA LYS A 68 11.29 -6.56 4.19
C LYS A 68 12.64 -6.68 4.86
N LYS A 69 12.71 -7.22 6.09
CA LYS A 69 14.01 -7.71 6.61
C LYS A 69 14.41 -8.87 5.71
N ARG A 70 15.54 -8.74 5.00
CA ARG A 70 16.21 -9.90 4.41
C ARG A 70 16.53 -10.83 5.58
N SER A 71 16.01 -12.05 5.50
CA SER A 71 16.60 -13.17 6.21
C SER A 71 17.84 -13.51 5.41
N ASP A 72 18.95 -12.85 5.72
CA ASP A 72 20.26 -13.33 5.31
C ASP A 72 20.49 -14.62 6.11
N SER A 73 20.00 -15.74 5.56
CA SER A 73 20.35 -17.06 6.06
C SER A 73 21.77 -17.31 5.60
N CYS A 74 22.65 -17.45 6.59
CA CYS A 74 24.04 -17.86 6.47
C CYS A 74 24.18 -19.18 5.71
#